data_AF-A0A1Q2YTL0-F1
#
_entry.id   AF-A0A1Q2YTL0-F1
#
_cell.length_a   1.000
_cell.length_b   1.000
_cell.length_c   1.000
_cell.angle_alpha   90.00
_cell.angle_beta   90.00
_cell.angle_gamma   90.00
#
_symmetry.space_group_name_H-M   'P 1'
#
loop_
_entity.id
_entity.type
_entity.pdbx_description
1 polymer ?
#
loop_
_entity_poly.entity_id
_entity_poly.type
_entity_poly.pdbx_seq_one_letter_code
_entity_poly.pdbx_strand_id
1 'polypeptide(L)'
;MGYPYWSLSQWLKRRVKEAVKAIDRFEESLAHEALRGGYDGVICGHIHHAEMRDIGGVTYMNTGDWVESCTALVEHPDGRFELLDCSVRDRLATPPAQPVPA
;
A
#
# COMPACT_ATOMS: atom_id res chain seq x y z
N MET A 1 -29.12 29.61 -22.13
CA MET A 1 -28.20 29.58 -20.98
C MET A 1 -28.18 28.14 -20.48
N GLY A 2 -27.26 27.27 -20.89
CA GLY A 2 -25.82 27.40 -20.75
C GLY A 2 -25.42 26.73 -19.44
N TYR A 3 -25.44 25.39 -19.38
CA TYR A 3 -25.04 24.65 -18.19
C TYR A 3 -23.60 25.05 -17.79
N PRO A 4 -23.31 25.24 -16.50
CA PRO A 4 -21.97 25.63 -16.05
C PRO A 4 -20.93 24.60 -16.53
N TYR A 5 -19.75 25.08 -16.91
CA TYR A 5 -18.62 24.25 -17.33
C TYR A 5 -18.30 23.22 -16.23
N TRP A 6 -18.59 21.95 -16.51
CA TRP A 6 -18.35 20.84 -15.60
C TRP A 6 -17.26 19.94 -16.18
N SER A 7 -16.07 20.01 -15.57
CA SER A 7 -14.95 19.14 -15.94
C SER A 7 -14.91 17.92 -15.03
N LEU A 8 -15.32 16.76 -15.57
CA LEU A 8 -15.15 15.46 -14.90
C LEU A 8 -13.70 15.23 -14.47
N SER A 9 -12.74 15.66 -15.29
CA SER A 9 -11.32 15.56 -14.99
C SER A 9 -10.91 16.40 -13.78
N GLN A 10 -11.44 17.61 -13.60
CA GLN A 10 -11.18 18.41 -12.39
C GLN A 10 -11.81 17.78 -11.16
N TRP A 11 -13.02 17.22 -11.28
CA TRP A 11 -13.67 16.51 -10.19
C TRP A 11 -12.89 15.26 -9.76
N LEU A 12 -12.46 14.43 -10.72
CA LEU A 12 -11.63 13.24 -10.48
C LEU A 12 -10.29 13.61 -9.82
N LYS A 13 -9.58 14.62 -10.35
CA LYS A 13 -8.32 15.10 -9.75
C LYS A 13 -8.49 15.52 -8.30
N ARG A 14 -9.58 16.23 -7.98
CA ARG A 14 -9.87 16.63 -6.60
C ARG A 14 -10.10 15.40 -5.71
N ARG A 15 -10.88 14.42 -6.19
CA ARG A 15 -11.19 13.21 -5.42
C ARG A 15 -9.93 12.39 -5.12
N VAL A 16 -9.05 12.20 -6.11
CA VAL A 16 -7.76 11.52 -5.95
C VAL A 16 -6.88 12.26 -4.94
N LYS A 17 -6.77 13.59 -5.05
CA LYS A 17 -5.97 14.39 -4.13
C LYS A 17 -6.44 14.27 -2.67
N GLU A 18 -7.77 14.25 -2.45
CA GLU A 18 -8.30 14.07 -1.10
C GLU A 18 -8.09 12.65 -0.56
N ALA A 19 -8.10 11.62 -1.43
CA ALA A 19 -7.76 10.26 -1.03
C ALA A 19 -6.29 10.15 -0.60
N VAL A 20 -5.37 10.71 -1.39
CA VAL A 20 -3.92 10.73 -1.06
C VAL A 20 -3.67 11.41 0.27
N LYS A 21 -4.27 12.59 0.50
CA LYS A 21 -4.14 13.28 1.80
C LYS A 21 -4.66 12.48 2.98
N ALA A 22 -5.71 11.67 2.77
CA ALA A 22 -6.26 10.84 3.84
C ALA A 22 -5.28 9.73 4.22
N ILE A 23 -4.59 9.15 3.23
CA ILE A 23 -3.51 8.19 3.42
C ILE A 23 -2.35 8.86 4.16
N ASP A 24 -1.86 10.00 3.67
CA ASP A 24 -0.74 10.72 4.30
C ASP A 24 -1.00 11.01 5.79
N ARG A 25 -2.21 11.49 6.14
CA ARG A 25 -2.58 11.77 7.53
C ARG A 25 -2.61 10.53 8.41
N PHE A 26 -3.00 9.39 7.84
CA PHE A 26 -3.03 8.13 8.56
C PHE A 26 -1.61 7.65 8.86
N GLU A 27 -0.73 7.68 7.87
CA GLU A 27 0.69 7.33 8.01
C GLU A 27 1.39 8.23 9.05
N GLU A 28 1.18 9.54 8.97
CA GLU A 28 1.71 10.51 9.93
C GLU A 28 1.20 10.27 11.35
N SER A 29 -0.09 9.93 11.51
CA SER A 29 -0.68 9.67 12.83
C SER A 29 -0.08 8.42 13.47
N LEU A 30 0.14 7.36 12.70
CA LEU A 30 0.76 6.13 13.19
C LEU A 30 2.23 6.34 13.54
N ALA A 31 2.98 7.04 12.71
CA ALA A 31 4.38 7.39 13.00
C ALA A 31 4.49 8.25 14.26
N HIS A 32 3.58 9.21 14.45
CA HIS A 32 3.54 10.04 15.65
C HIS A 32 3.27 9.22 16.91
N GLU A 33 2.35 8.25 16.85
CA GLU A 33 2.08 7.38 17.99
C GLU A 33 3.27 6.45 18.31
N ALA A 34 3.94 5.92 17.29
CA ALA A 34 5.16 5.13 17.48
C ALA A 34 6.26 5.95 18.16
N LEU A 35 6.49 7.19 17.70
CA LEU A 35 7.42 8.13 18.35
C LEU A 35 7.04 8.40 19.81
N ARG A 36 5.76 8.65 20.09
CA ARG A 36 5.27 8.90 21.46
C ARG A 36 5.49 7.71 22.38
N GLY A 37 5.38 6.49 21.85
CA GLY A 37 5.63 5.25 22.57
C GLY A 37 7.12 4.90 22.72
N GLY A 38 8.02 5.62 22.02
CA GLY A 38 9.45 5.32 22.02
C GLY A 38 9.81 4.08 21.20
N TYR A 39 9.03 3.76 20.16
CA TYR A 39 9.27 2.64 19.26
C TYR A 39 10.06 3.09 18.01
N ASP A 40 10.87 2.19 17.45
CA ASP A 40 11.67 2.45 16.24
C ASP A 40 10.86 2.32 14.93
N GLY A 41 9.68 1.71 14.98
CA GLY A 41 8.90 1.37 13.79
C GLY A 41 7.45 1.02 14.09
N VAL A 42 6.63 0.99 13.03
CA VAL A 42 5.23 0.53 13.08
C VAL A 42 4.93 -0.35 11.87
N ILE A 43 4.28 -1.49 12.12
CA ILE A 43 3.79 -2.41 11.09
C ILE A 43 2.26 -2.34 11.10
N CYS A 44 1.65 -2.07 9.94
CA CYS A 44 0.21 -1.93 9.82
C CYS A 44 -0.37 -2.52 8.52
N GLY A 45 -1.69 -2.39 8.39
CA GLY A 45 -2.50 -2.79 7.23
C GLY A 45 -3.61 -1.75 7.00
N HIS A 46 -4.79 -2.21 6.57
CA HIS A 46 -6.05 -1.45 6.53
C HIS A 46 -6.24 -0.49 5.34
N ILE A 47 -5.21 0.22 4.88
CA ILE A 47 -5.34 1.15 3.73
C ILE A 47 -5.08 0.51 2.36
N HIS A 48 -4.73 -0.78 2.33
CA HIS A 48 -4.47 -1.58 1.12
C HIS A 48 -3.36 -1.00 0.21
N HIS A 49 -2.52 -0.12 0.74
CA HIS A 49 -1.41 0.51 0.04
C HIS A 49 -0.08 0.00 0.59
N ALA A 50 0.54 -0.95 -0.10
CA ALA A 50 1.79 -1.54 0.33
C ALA A 50 2.92 -0.49 0.24
N GLU A 51 3.55 -0.16 1.37
CA GLU A 51 4.58 0.89 1.44
C GLU A 51 5.56 0.63 2.59
N MET A 52 6.83 1.00 2.40
CA MET A 52 7.85 1.01 3.45
C MET A 52 8.65 2.32 3.35
N ARG A 53 8.56 3.16 4.38
CA ARG A 53 9.20 4.49 4.39
C ARG A 53 9.60 4.93 5.79
N ASP A 54 10.59 5.82 5.87
CA ASP A 54 10.90 6.54 7.11
C ASP A 54 9.97 7.75 7.27
N ILE A 55 9.39 7.91 8.46
CA ILE A 55 8.57 9.07 8.81
C ILE A 55 9.07 9.63 10.14
N GLY A 56 9.93 10.65 10.04
CA GLY A 56 10.44 11.33 11.22
C GLY A 56 11.28 10.45 12.13
N GLY A 57 12.03 9.50 11.57
CA GLY A 57 12.86 8.55 12.31
C GLY A 57 12.15 7.29 12.78
N VAL A 58 10.89 7.08 12.39
CA VAL A 58 10.16 5.82 12.58
C VAL A 58 10.05 5.10 11.25
N THR A 59 10.40 3.81 11.26
CA THR A 59 10.20 2.95 10.10
C THR A 59 8.72 2.56 9.99
N TYR A 60 8.00 3.18 9.05
CA TYR A 60 6.63 2.85 8.72
C TYR A 60 6.59 1.71 7.69
N MET A 61 5.86 0.65 8.01
CA MET A 61 5.67 -0.50 7.15
C MET A 61 4.19 -0.81 7.04
N ASN A 62 3.67 -0.85 5.83
CA ASN A 62 2.28 -1.20 5.56
C ASN A 62 2.19 -2.32 4.55
N THR A 63 1.34 -3.30 4.86
CA THR A 63 1.00 -4.36 3.93
C THR A 63 -0.18 -3.93 3.05
N GLY A 64 -0.11 -4.26 1.77
CA GLY A 64 -1.24 -4.21 0.86
C GLY A 64 -2.24 -5.32 1.15
N ASP A 65 -3.27 -5.42 0.32
CA ASP A 65 -4.23 -6.50 0.40
C ASP A 65 -3.79 -7.74 -0.39
N TRP A 66 -4.62 -8.78 -0.33
CA TRP A 66 -4.38 -10.04 -1.07
C TRP A 66 -5.17 -10.10 -2.39
N VAL A 67 -5.83 -9.00 -2.76
CA VAL A 67 -6.75 -8.97 -3.91
C VAL A 67 -6.14 -8.16 -5.05
N GLU A 68 -5.67 -6.95 -4.76
CA GLU A 68 -5.07 -6.02 -5.72
C GLU A 68 -3.54 -6.04 -5.66
N SER A 69 -2.95 -6.13 -4.47
CA SER A 69 -1.48 -5.96 -4.29
C SER A 69 -0.72 -7.26 -4.00
N CYS A 70 -1.35 -8.23 -3.33
CA CYS A 70 -0.76 -9.50 -2.90
C CYS A 70 0.64 -9.33 -2.29
N THR A 71 0.77 -8.49 -1.26
CA THR A 71 2.09 -8.23 -0.65
C THR A 71 2.29 -8.96 0.68
N ALA A 72 3.55 -9.29 0.99
CA ALA A 72 3.95 -9.85 2.27
C ALA A 72 5.13 -9.05 2.85
N LEU A 73 5.08 -8.72 4.14
CA LEU A 73 6.22 -8.16 4.86
C LEU A 73 7.00 -9.31 5.51
N VAL A 74 8.31 -9.35 5.28
CA VAL A 74 9.20 -10.39 5.80
C VAL A 74 10.31 -9.73 6.62
N GLU A 75 10.60 -10.31 7.78
CA GLU A 75 11.78 -9.99 8.58
C GLU A 75 12.85 -11.05 8.32
N HIS A 76 14.05 -10.62 7.95
CA HIS A 76 15.21 -11.47 7.73
C HIS A 76 15.93 -11.75 9.06
N PRO A 77 16.73 -12.84 9.17
CA PRO A 77 17.47 -13.15 10.38
C PRO A 77 18.50 -12.10 10.82
N ASP A 78 18.88 -11.19 9.93
CA ASP A 78 19.76 -10.04 10.19
C ASP A 78 19.00 -8.80 10.68
N GLY A 79 17.68 -8.89 10.88
CA GLY A 79 16.80 -7.81 11.34
C GLY A 79 16.32 -6.87 10.23
N ARG A 80 16.68 -7.14 8.96
CA ARG A 80 16.20 -6.34 7.83
C ARG A 80 14.75 -6.70 7.49
N PHE A 81 13.92 -5.70 7.22
CA PHE A 81 12.58 -5.89 6.68
C PHE A 81 12.57 -5.79 5.14
N GLU A 82 11.73 -6.59 4.50
CA GLU A 82 11.50 -6.59 3.05
C GLU A 82 10.00 -6.71 2.76
N LEU A 83 9.51 -5.88 1.84
CA LEU A 83 8.14 -5.95 1.35
C LEU A 83 8.12 -6.67 -0.01
N LEU A 84 7.56 -7.88 -0.03
CA LEU A 84 7.48 -8.75 -1.20
C LEU A 84 6.18 -8.53 -1.96
N ASP A 85 6.26 -8.53 -3.29
CA ASP A 85 5.10 -8.68 -4.19
C ASP A 85 4.95 -10.16 -4.58
N CYS A 86 3.89 -10.79 -4.09
CA CYS A 86 3.58 -12.20 -4.34
C CYS A 86 2.73 -12.42 -5.59
N SER A 87 2.15 -11.37 -6.19
CA SER A 87 1.37 -11.47 -7.44
C SER A 87 2.23 -11.91 -8.62
N VAL A 88 3.51 -11.50 -8.63
CA VAL A 88 4.49 -11.90 -9.64
C VAL A 88 4.84 -13.37 -9.52
N ARG A 89 4.88 -13.90 -8.29
CA ARG A 89 5.29 -15.28 -8.02
C ARG A 89 4.24 -16.29 -8.46
N ASP A 90 2.96 -15.94 -8.35
CA ASP A 90 1.86 -16.80 -8.80
C ASP A 90 1.77 -16.88 -10.34
N ARG A 91 2.10 -15.77 -11.03
CA ARG A 91 2.19 -15.71 -12.50
C ARG A 91 3.33 -16.57 -13.08
N LEU A 92 4.42 -16.75 -12.34
CA LEU A 92 5.55 -17.59 -12.76
C LEU A 92 5.40 -19.06 -12.33
N ALA A 93 4.55 -19.34 -11.33
CA ALA A 93 4.35 -20.68 -10.79
C ALA A 93 3.23 -21.47 -11.47
N THR A 94 2.39 -20.84 -12.29
CA THR A 94 1.34 -21.54 -13.04
C THR A 94 1.91 -22.12 -14.35
N PRO A 95 2.11 -23.44 -14.48
CA PRO A 95 2.42 -24.04 -15.76
C PRO A 95 1.24 -23.80 -16.74
N PRO A 96 1.49 -23.60 -18.05
CA PRO A 96 0.42 -23.41 -19.01
C PRO A 96 -0.57 -24.57 -18.91
N ALA A 97 -1.86 -24.24 -18.77
CA ALA A 97 -2.92 -25.23 -18.69
C ALA A 97 -2.81 -26.19 -19.87
N GLN A 98 -2.58 -27.48 -19.59
CA GLN A 98 -2.58 -28.48 -20.64
C GLN A 98 -4.00 -28.61 -21.19
N PRO A 99 -4.19 -28.69 -22.52
CA PRO A 99 -5.51 -28.83 -23.10
C PRO A 99 -6.17 -30.11 -22.56
N VAL A 100 -7.38 -29.96 -22.04
CA VAL A 100 -8.21 -31.08 -21.58
C VAL A 100 -8.57 -31.92 -22.81
N PRO A 101 -8.24 -33.23 -22.84
CA PRO A 101 -8.65 -34.09 -23.95
C PRO A 101 -10.18 -34.24 -23.97
N ALA A 102 -10.73 -34.22 -25.18
CA ALA A 102 -12.16 -34.28 -25.48
C ALA A 102 -12.82 -35.62 -25.09
#